data_AF-A0A9P5D3D7-F1
#
_entry.id   AF-A0A9P5D3D7-F1
#
_cell.length_a   1.000
_cell.length_b   1.000
_cell.length_c   1.000
_cell.angle_alpha   90.00
_cell.angle_beta   90.00
_cell.angle_gamma   90.00
#
_symmetry.space_group_name_H-M   'P 1'
#
loop_
_entity.id
_entity.type
_entity.pdbx_description
1 polymer ?
#
loop_
_entity_poly.entity_id
_entity_poly.type
_entity_poly.pdbx_seq_one_letter_code
_entity_poly.pdbx_strand_id
1 'polypeptide(L)'
;MPSSLHKTRKQIAKKRNGVPTALHEKSRDSLRLHKASVRDQRLHKLFEARNKKEQPICTAREELLKIKIAALNREYDEGFSIPDVLSSENAKKLSVWEGSWPYLTTIPWVKVSSSGQTRPTDFPTKGLN
;
A
#
# COMPACT_ATOMS: atom_id res chain seq x y z
N MET A 1 -2.27 18.66 21.70
CA MET A 1 -2.52 18.77 23.16
C MET A 1 -2.05 17.51 23.86
N PRO A 2 -1.39 17.58 25.04
CA PRO A 2 -0.98 16.39 25.78
C PRO A 2 -2.20 15.58 26.27
N SER A 3 -2.16 14.26 26.07
CA SER A 3 -3.28 13.34 26.37
C SER A 3 -3.58 13.25 27.87
N SER A 4 -4.75 12.69 28.23
CA SER A 4 -5.13 12.51 29.63
C SER A 4 -4.12 11.62 30.36
N LEU A 5 -3.66 10.53 29.71
CA LEU A 5 -2.63 9.64 30.23
C LEU A 5 -1.29 10.37 30.43
N HIS A 6 -0.88 11.19 29.47
CA HIS A 6 0.38 11.92 29.57
C HIS A 6 0.40 12.88 30.78
N LYS A 7 -0.71 13.58 31.02
CA LYS A 7 -0.86 14.49 32.18
C LYS A 7 -0.83 13.72 33.51
N THR A 8 -1.55 12.60 33.61
CA THR A 8 -1.58 11.80 34.86
C THR A 8 -0.22 11.16 35.14
N ARG A 9 0.47 10.65 34.12
CA ARG A 9 1.84 10.14 34.24
C ARG A 9 2.80 11.20 34.77
N LYS A 10 2.73 12.44 34.24
CA LYS A 10 3.57 13.56 34.70
C LYS A 10 3.29 13.95 36.16
N GLN A 11 2.01 13.97 36.57
CA GLN A 11 1.63 14.26 37.95
C GLN A 11 2.14 13.21 38.94
N ILE A 12 2.03 11.93 38.58
CA ILE A 12 2.52 10.81 39.42
C ILE A 12 4.04 10.84 39.51
N ALA A 13 4.73 11.08 38.39
CA ALA A 13 6.19 11.23 38.37
C ALA A 13 6.65 12.40 39.27
N LYS A 14 5.97 13.55 39.23
CA LYS A 14 6.28 14.71 40.08
C LYS A 14 6.10 14.39 41.58
N LYS A 15 5.08 13.61 41.95
CA LYS A 15 4.84 13.19 43.33
C LYS A 15 5.86 12.19 43.86
N ARG A 16 6.50 11.42 42.99
CA ARG A 16 7.35 10.27 43.33
C ARG A 16 8.80 10.45 42.87
N ASN A 17 9.27 11.71 42.79
CA ASN A 17 10.63 12.07 42.39
C ASN A 17 11.11 11.36 41.11
N GLY A 18 10.23 11.22 40.12
CA GLY A 18 10.60 10.74 38.78
C GLY A 18 10.44 9.24 38.52
N VAL A 19 10.02 8.40 39.48
CA VAL A 19 9.84 6.95 39.26
C VAL A 19 8.36 6.54 39.20
N PRO A 20 7.70 6.66 38.02
CA PRO A 20 6.33 6.19 37.82
C PRO A 20 6.20 4.67 37.60
N THR A 21 7.31 3.91 37.58
CA THR A 21 7.31 2.47 37.27
C THR A 21 7.01 1.55 38.45
N ALA A 22 7.27 1.99 39.69
CA ALA A 22 7.05 1.18 40.90
C ALA A 22 5.66 1.42 41.53
N LEU A 23 4.57 1.20 40.77
CA LEU A 23 3.20 1.27 41.30
C LEU A 23 2.65 -0.13 41.55
N HIS A 24 2.09 -0.36 42.74
CA HIS A 24 1.29 -1.55 43.01
C HIS A 24 0.02 -1.55 42.15
N GLU A 25 -0.38 -2.71 41.63
CA GLU A 25 -1.47 -2.88 40.67
C GLU A 25 -2.79 -2.26 41.14
N LYS A 26 -3.12 -2.39 42.44
CA LYS A 26 -4.35 -1.85 43.05
C LYS A 26 -4.16 -0.48 43.73
N SER A 27 -3.03 0.18 43.53
CA SER A 27 -2.80 1.51 44.09
C SER A 27 -3.78 2.55 43.51
N ARG A 28 -4.03 3.63 44.26
CA ARG A 28 -4.85 4.73 43.77
C ARG A 28 -4.30 5.34 42.47
N ASP A 29 -2.98 5.42 42.35
CA ASP A 29 -2.34 6.03 41.19
C ASP A 29 -2.30 5.08 39.97
N SER A 30 -2.28 3.75 40.17
CA SER A 30 -2.39 2.78 39.07
C SER A 30 -3.79 2.79 38.49
N LEU A 31 -4.82 2.85 39.35
CA LEU A 31 -6.21 3.02 38.95
C LEU A 31 -6.43 4.34 38.18
N ARG A 32 -5.74 5.42 38.56
CA ARG A 32 -5.78 6.70 37.83
C ARG A 32 -5.15 6.60 36.45
N LEU A 33 -4.01 5.94 36.31
CA LEU A 33 -3.38 5.68 35.00
C LEU A 33 -4.27 4.81 34.12
N HIS A 34 -4.85 3.74 34.67
CA HIS A 34 -5.77 2.88 33.95
C HIS A 34 -7.00 3.64 33.46
N LYS A 35 -7.66 4.42 34.33
CA LYS A 35 -8.81 5.26 33.95
C LYS A 35 -8.45 6.31 32.89
N ALA A 36 -7.22 6.85 32.92
CA ALA A 36 -6.76 7.80 31.90
C ALA A 36 -6.51 7.10 30.55
N SER A 37 -5.87 5.94 30.55
CA SER A 37 -5.66 5.10 29.37
C SER A 37 -6.97 4.70 28.69
N VAL A 38 -7.93 4.18 29.47
CA VAL A 38 -9.25 3.77 28.96
C VAL A 38 -10.00 4.95 28.33
N ARG A 39 -9.88 6.15 28.90
CA ARG A 39 -10.48 7.36 28.31
C ARG A 39 -9.84 7.72 26.97
N ASP A 40 -8.51 7.74 26.90
CA ASP A 40 -7.78 8.04 25.67
C ASP A 40 -8.15 7.00 24.58
N GLN A 41 -8.24 5.71 24.92
CA GLN A 41 -8.70 4.66 24.00
C GLN A 41 -10.13 4.88 23.50
N ARG A 42 -11.07 5.28 24.38
CA ARG A 42 -12.46 5.58 23.97
C ARG A 42 -12.53 6.78 23.03
N LEU A 43 -11.77 7.84 23.32
CA LEU A 43 -11.69 9.01 22.46
C LEU A 43 -11.09 8.64 21.10
N HIS A 44 -10.05 7.81 21.07
CA HIS A 44 -9.46 7.32 19.83
C HIS A 44 -10.48 6.59 18.96
N LYS A 45 -11.23 5.64 19.56
CA LYS A 45 -12.29 4.91 18.84
C LYS A 45 -13.38 5.83 18.29
N LEU A 46 -13.78 6.86 19.05
CA LEU A 46 -14.74 7.85 18.57
C LEU A 46 -14.19 8.69 17.43
N PHE A 47 -12.92 9.10 17.50
CA PHE A 47 -12.23 9.79 16.42
C PHE A 47 -12.13 8.92 15.16
N GLU A 48 -11.76 7.65 15.29
CA GLU A 48 -11.70 6.71 14.16
C GLU A 48 -13.07 6.50 13.51
N ALA A 49 -14.12 6.31 14.32
CA ALA A 49 -15.49 6.17 13.82
C ALA A 49 -15.97 7.44 13.09
N ARG A 50 -15.66 8.61 13.65
CA ARG A 50 -15.95 9.90 13.02
C ARG A 50 -15.18 10.07 11.71
N ASN A 51 -13.87 9.83 11.72
CA ASN A 51 -13.02 9.91 10.53
C ASN A 51 -13.52 8.98 9.44
N LYS A 52 -13.92 7.74 9.77
CA LYS A 52 -14.48 6.80 8.79
C LYS A 52 -15.81 7.26 8.20
N LYS A 53 -16.65 7.94 9.00
CA LYS A 53 -17.94 8.49 8.53
C LYS A 53 -17.78 9.76 7.70
N GLU A 54 -16.81 10.61 8.05
CA GLU A 54 -16.50 11.87 7.38
C GLU A 54 -15.57 11.68 6.17
N GLN A 55 -15.02 10.48 5.97
CA GLN A 55 -14.29 10.14 4.75
C GLN A 55 -15.20 10.30 3.52
N PRO A 56 -14.74 10.98 2.46
CA PRO A 56 -15.52 11.11 1.25
C PRO A 56 -15.77 9.73 0.63
N ILE A 57 -16.99 9.48 0.17
CA ILE A 57 -17.44 8.19 -0.41
C ILE A 57 -16.56 7.75 -1.62
N CYS A 58 -15.84 8.69 -2.24
CA CYS A 58 -14.98 8.46 -3.40
C CYS A 58 -13.58 7.89 -3.08
N THR A 59 -13.15 7.81 -1.82
CA THR A 59 -11.77 7.43 -1.45
C THR A 59 -11.37 6.04 -1.91
N ALA A 60 -12.23 5.02 -1.77
CA ALA A 60 -11.87 3.65 -2.11
C ALA A 60 -11.61 3.45 -3.61
N ARG A 61 -12.41 4.10 -4.47
CA ARG A 61 -12.19 4.08 -5.93
C ARG A 61 -10.93 4.86 -6.30
N GLU A 62 -10.71 6.01 -5.69
CA GLU A 62 -9.50 6.80 -5.90
C GLU A 62 -8.24 6.04 -5.46
N GLU A 63 -8.28 5.31 -4.34
CA GLU A 63 -7.17 4.47 -3.87
C GLU A 63 -6.88 3.34 -4.86
N LEU A 64 -7.90 2.62 -5.33
CA LEU A 64 -7.74 1.59 -6.35
C LEU A 64 -7.15 2.17 -7.66
N LEU A 65 -7.61 3.36 -8.07
CA LEU A 65 -7.08 4.05 -9.25
C LEU A 65 -5.60 4.45 -9.04
N LYS A 66 -5.24 4.97 -7.87
CA LYS A 66 -3.85 5.30 -7.53
C LYS A 66 -2.95 4.06 -7.57
N ILE A 67 -3.42 2.93 -7.05
CA ILE A 67 -2.68 1.65 -7.12
C ILE A 67 -2.49 1.24 -8.58
N LYS A 68 -3.55 1.31 -9.41
CA LYS A 68 -3.47 0.96 -10.83
C LYS A 68 -2.51 1.89 -11.59
N ILE A 69 -2.56 3.19 -11.36
CA ILE A 69 -1.66 4.16 -11.98
C ILE A 69 -0.21 3.90 -11.54
N ALA A 70 0.03 3.62 -10.26
CA ALA A 70 1.37 3.31 -9.77
C ALA A 70 1.94 2.02 -10.40
N ALA A 71 1.09 0.98 -10.56
CA ALA A 71 1.47 -0.24 -11.26
C ALA A 71 1.78 0.02 -12.74
N LEU A 72 0.95 0.80 -13.43
CA LEU A 72 1.17 1.17 -14.84
C LEU A 72 2.44 2.00 -15.03
N ASN A 73 2.73 2.94 -14.14
CA ASN A 73 3.96 3.72 -14.19
C ASN A 73 5.18 2.83 -13.98
N ARG A 74 5.09 1.85 -13.09
CA ARG A 74 6.15 0.86 -12.90
C ARG A 74 6.37 0.02 -14.16
N GLU A 75 5.29 -0.41 -14.81
CA GLU A 75 5.38 -1.12 -16.11
C GLU A 75 5.98 -0.23 -17.20
N TYR A 76 5.68 1.06 -17.20
CA TYR A 76 6.27 2.03 -18.12
C TYR A 76 7.79 2.19 -17.92
N ASP A 77 8.24 2.29 -16.67
CA ASP A 77 9.66 2.42 -16.33
C ASP A 77 10.44 1.13 -16.58
N GLU A 78 9.90 -0.01 -16.15
CA GLU A 78 10.55 -1.31 -16.34
C GLU A 78 10.47 -1.80 -17.79
N GLY A 79 9.48 -1.32 -18.54
CA GLY A 79 9.22 -1.58 -19.95
C GLY A 79 8.05 -2.52 -20.24
N PHE A 80 7.40 -2.31 -21.39
CA PHE A 80 6.30 -3.14 -21.86
C PHE A 80 6.82 -4.33 -22.65
N SER A 81 6.26 -5.52 -22.38
CA SER A 81 6.49 -6.72 -23.19
C SER A 81 5.68 -6.63 -24.48
N ILE A 82 6.36 -6.62 -25.63
CA ILE A 82 5.77 -6.51 -26.96
C ILE A 82 6.42 -7.57 -27.86
N PRO A 83 5.69 -8.18 -28.81
CA PRO A 83 6.30 -9.01 -29.84
C PRO A 83 7.37 -8.25 -30.63
N ASP A 84 8.48 -8.91 -30.95
CA ASP A 84 9.57 -8.30 -31.71
C ASP A 84 9.13 -7.95 -33.14
N VAL A 85 8.88 -6.67 -33.40
CA VAL A 85 8.53 -6.13 -34.72
C VAL A 85 9.73 -5.63 -35.53
N LEU A 86 10.94 -5.65 -34.95
CA LEU A 86 12.15 -5.17 -35.64
C LEU A 86 12.59 -6.12 -36.75
N SER A 87 12.24 -7.40 -36.62
CA SER A 87 12.48 -8.40 -37.66
C SER A 87 11.32 -8.47 -38.66
N SER A 88 11.65 -8.37 -39.95
CA SER A 88 10.69 -8.49 -41.05
C SER A 88 9.96 -9.84 -41.08
N GLU A 89 10.58 -10.90 -40.56
CA GLU A 89 9.97 -12.24 -40.52
C GLU A 89 8.92 -12.34 -39.41
N ASN A 90 9.23 -11.77 -38.24
CA ASN A 90 8.31 -11.72 -37.11
C ASN A 90 7.11 -10.82 -37.41
N ALA A 91 7.33 -9.71 -38.13
CA ALA A 91 6.25 -8.85 -38.60
C ALA A 91 5.26 -9.59 -39.53
N LYS A 92 5.75 -10.47 -40.41
CA LYS A 92 4.87 -11.30 -41.26
C LYS A 92 4.06 -12.30 -40.43
N LYS A 93 4.69 -12.96 -39.45
CA LYS A 93 3.98 -13.85 -38.51
C LYS A 93 2.90 -13.09 -37.74
N LEU A 94 3.21 -11.88 -37.27
CA LEU A 94 2.24 -11.03 -36.58
C LEU A 94 1.08 -10.61 -37.48
N SER A 95 1.32 -10.36 -38.77
CA SER A 95 0.25 -9.98 -39.72
C SER A 95 -0.76 -11.11 -40.00
N VAL A 96 -0.35 -12.37 -39.81
CA VAL A 96 -1.20 -13.56 -39.97
C VAL A 96 -1.99 -13.85 -38.68
N TRP A 97 -1.75 -13.11 -37.61
CA TRP A 97 -2.38 -13.40 -36.31
C TRP A 97 -3.90 -13.16 -36.33
N GLU A 98 -4.67 -14.22 -36.10
CA GLU A 98 -6.14 -14.23 -36.13
C GLU A 98 -6.81 -13.89 -34.78
N GLY A 99 -6.03 -13.43 -33.79
CA GLY A 99 -6.53 -13.17 -32.42
C GLY A 99 -6.36 -14.33 -31.43
N SER A 100 -5.71 -15.42 -31.84
CA SER A 100 -5.44 -16.59 -30.99
C SER A 100 -4.23 -16.38 -30.07
N TRP A 101 -4.40 -16.50 -28.75
CA TRP A 101 -3.32 -16.34 -27.75
C TRP A 101 -2.19 -17.37 -27.87
N PRO A 102 -2.45 -18.68 -28.08
CA PRO A 102 -1.40 -19.67 -28.29
C PRO A 102 -0.45 -19.33 -29.44
N TYR A 103 -0.97 -18.73 -30.51
CA TYR A 103 -0.15 -18.37 -31.67
C TYR A 103 0.93 -17.34 -31.32
N LEU A 104 0.63 -16.39 -30.43
CA LEU A 104 1.58 -15.36 -30.01
C LEU A 104 2.77 -15.91 -29.20
N THR A 105 2.67 -17.13 -28.67
CA THR A 105 3.81 -17.79 -28.00
C THR A 105 4.91 -18.21 -28.97
N THR A 106 4.59 -18.32 -30.26
CA THR A 106 5.56 -18.71 -31.31
C THR A 106 6.45 -17.56 -31.76
N ILE A 107 6.08 -16.33 -31.43
CA ILE A 107 6.78 -15.10 -31.81
C ILE A 107 7.70 -14.72 -30.63
N PRO A 108 8.96 -14.29 -30.86
CA PRO A 108 9.82 -13.81 -29.79
C PRO A 108 9.30 -12.49 -29.20
N TRP A 109 9.44 -12.35 -27.87
CA TRP A 109 8.99 -11.18 -27.13
C TRP A 109 10.16 -10.35 -26.63
N VAL A 110 9.96 -9.04 -26.64
CA VAL A 110 10.96 -8.05 -26.24
C VAL A 110 10.30 -7.08 -25.26
N LYS A 111 11.00 -6.76 -24.18
CA LYS A 111 10.63 -5.71 -23.25
C LYS A 111 11.25 -4.40 -23.69
N VAL A 112 10.41 -3.40 -23.91
CA VAL A 112 10.79 -2.06 -24.36
C VAL A 112 10.62 -1.09 -23.20
N SER A 113 11.73 -0.60 -22.64
CA SER A 113 11.72 0.44 -21.60
C SER A 113 11.48 1.83 -22.21
N SER A 114 11.05 2.80 -21.39
CA SER A 114 10.86 4.20 -21.82
C SER A 114 12.10 4.83 -22.46
N SER A 115 13.30 4.34 -22.10
CA SER A 115 14.59 4.70 -22.70
C SER A 115 14.86 4.11 -24.09
N GLY A 116 13.92 3.33 -24.66
CA GLY A 116 14.06 2.67 -25.95
C GLY A 116 14.99 1.46 -25.94
N GLN A 117 15.38 0.95 -24.76
CA GLN A 117 16.17 -0.28 -24.68
C GLN A 117 15.29 -1.51 -24.85
N THR A 118 15.72 -2.41 -25.73
CA THR A 118 15.06 -3.69 -26.01
C THR A 118 15.78 -4.81 -25.28
N ARG A 119 15.08 -5.52 -24.38
CA ARG A 119 15.59 -6.73 -23.72
C ARG A 119 14.77 -7.94 -24.14
N PRO A 120 15.37 -9.10 -24.49
CA PRO A 120 14.61 -10.31 -24.76
C PRO A 120 13.86 -10.72 -23.48
N THR A 121 12.58 -11.05 -23.62
CA THR A 121 11.74 -11.49 -22.51
C THR A 121 10.77 -12.57 -22.94
N ASP A 122 10.32 -13.37 -21.98
CA ASP A 122 9.32 -14.40 -22.24
C ASP A 122 7.90 -13.82 -22.40
N PHE A 123 7.02 -14.64 -22.96
CA PHE A 123 5.61 -14.33 -23.15
C PHE A 123 4.91 -14.00 -21.81
N PRO A 124 4.12 -12.90 -21.73
CA PRO A 124 3.45 -12.52 -20.50
C PRO A 124 2.28 -13.48 -20.17
N THR A 125 2.47 -14.35 -19.18
CA THR A 125 1.48 -15.36 -18.76
C THR A 125 0.35 -14.83 -17.88
N LYS A 126 0.39 -13.56 -17.47
CA LYS A 126 -0.56 -12.96 -16.51
C LYS A 126 -2.03 -13.01 -16.97
N GLY A 127 -2.30 -13.25 -18.25
CA GLY A 127 -3.65 -13.33 -18.82
C GLY A 127 -4.10 -14.72 -19.26
N LEU A 128 -3.35 -15.80 -18.97
CA LEU A 128 -3.66 -17.16 -19.45
C LEU A 128 -4.54 -18.01 -18.52
N ASN A 129 -5.14 -17.42 -17.47
CA ASN A 129 -6.02 -18.10 -16.51
C ASN A 129 -7.42 -17.50 -16.52
#